data_AF-A0A839U1I5-F1
#
_entry.id   AF-A0A839U1I5-F1
#
_cell.length_a   1.000
_cell.length_b   1.000
_cell.length_c   1.000
_cell.angle_alpha   90.00
_cell.angle_beta   90.00
_cell.angle_gamma   90.00
#
_symmetry.space_group_name_H-M   'P 1'
#
loop_
_entity.id
_entity.type
_entity.pdbx_description
1 polymer ?
#
loop_
_entity_poly.entity_id
_entity_poly.type
_entity_poly.pdbx_seq_one_letter_code
_entity_poly.pdbx_strand_id
1 'polypeptide(L)'
;MALFRFRTRNPERDRLSDATRFLSIKRAIRDVVAETERERDGFRRRYDDASVNAAFSFENMENEGETEKVSAQVDNLTQALTRFSQRIDFLEKQMAFMQEMDEAITTFENANGLGQVEPKSD
;
A
#
# COMPACT_ATOMS: atom_id res chain seq x y z
N MET A 1 -58.16 15.31 -18.54
CA MET A 1 -57.30 15.21 -17.35
C MET A 1 -55.89 14.91 -17.80
N ALA A 2 -54.98 15.88 -17.71
CA ALA A 2 -53.56 15.63 -17.98
C ALA A 2 -52.95 14.93 -16.75
N LEU A 3 -52.61 13.65 -16.90
CA LEU A 3 -51.80 12.93 -15.92
C LEU A 3 -50.38 13.51 -15.99
N PHE A 4 -50.03 14.35 -15.02
CA PHE A 4 -48.65 14.78 -14.80
C PHE A 4 -47.79 13.54 -14.53
N ARG A 5 -47.14 13.00 -15.56
CA ARG A 5 -46.20 11.90 -15.44
C ARG A 5 -44.87 12.49 -14.98
N PHE A 6 -44.71 12.66 -13.67
CA PHE A 6 -43.43 13.04 -13.08
C PHE A 6 -42.38 11.99 -13.49
N ARG A 7 -41.42 12.39 -14.32
CA ARG A 7 -40.26 11.55 -14.66
C ARG A 7 -39.32 11.54 -13.46
N THR A 8 -39.55 10.62 -12.54
CA THR A 8 -38.63 10.37 -11.43
C THR A 8 -37.47 9.50 -11.89
N ARG A 9 -36.27 9.77 -11.37
CA ARG A 9 -35.05 8.99 -11.64
C ARG A 9 -35.24 7.54 -11.14
N ASN A 10 -34.70 6.56 -11.86
CA ASN A 10 -34.83 5.13 -11.52
C ASN A 10 -33.92 4.80 -10.31
N PRO A 11 -34.48 4.42 -9.14
CA PRO A 11 -33.69 4.11 -7.94
C PRO A 11 -32.70 2.96 -8.13
N GLU A 12 -33.03 1.97 -8.96
CA GLU A 12 -32.13 0.84 -9.24
C GLU A 12 -30.90 1.27 -10.03
N ARG A 13 -31.06 2.24 -10.94
CA ARG A 13 -29.93 2.83 -11.68
C ARG A 13 -29.00 3.60 -10.73
N ASP A 14 -29.54 4.22 -9.70
CA ASP A 14 -28.76 4.95 -8.71
C ASP A 14 -27.94 3.99 -7.84
N ARG A 15 -28.57 2.91 -7.36
CA ARG A 15 -27.87 1.83 -6.65
C ARG A 15 -26.74 1.21 -7.46
N LEU A 16 -26.97 0.93 -8.75
CA LEU A 16 -25.93 0.43 -9.66
C LEU A 16 -24.77 1.41 -9.84
N SER A 17 -25.09 2.71 -9.92
CA SER A 17 -24.08 3.77 -10.03
C SER A 17 -23.26 3.90 -8.74
N ASP A 18 -23.89 3.72 -7.58
CA ASP A 18 -23.22 3.70 -6.27
C ASP A 18 -22.28 2.50 -6.15
N ALA A 19 -22.77 1.29 -6.45
CA ALA A 19 -21.97 0.07 -6.42
C ALA A 19 -20.75 0.15 -7.35
N THR A 20 -20.94 0.67 -8.58
CA THR A 20 -19.84 0.85 -9.54
C THR A 20 -18.77 1.82 -9.02
N ARG A 21 -19.20 2.91 -8.35
CA ARG A 21 -18.26 3.88 -7.76
C ARG A 21 -17.44 3.26 -6.65
N PHE A 22 -18.07 2.57 -5.70
CA PHE A 22 -17.33 1.94 -4.60
C PHE A 22 -16.42 0.81 -5.09
N LEU A 23 -16.87 -0.01 -6.04
CA LEU A 23 -16.01 -1.01 -6.67
C LEU A 23 -14.75 -0.39 -7.29
N SER A 24 -14.89 0.76 -7.94
CA SER A 24 -13.77 1.49 -8.55
C SER A 24 -12.80 2.01 -7.47
N ILE A 25 -13.32 2.55 -6.36
CA ILE A 25 -12.51 3.03 -5.24
C ILE A 25 -11.73 1.87 -4.61
N LYS A 26 -12.40 0.74 -4.31
CA LYS A 26 -11.76 -0.44 -3.71
C LYS A 26 -10.68 -1.01 -4.61
N ARG A 27 -10.91 -1.05 -5.93
CA ARG A 27 -9.88 -1.45 -6.90
C ARG A 27 -8.67 -0.52 -6.82
N ALA A 28 -8.86 0.80 -6.85
CA ALA A 28 -7.76 1.75 -6.76
C ALA A 28 -6.96 1.61 -5.46
N ILE A 29 -7.64 1.39 -4.32
CA ILE A 29 -6.99 1.13 -3.03
C ILE A 29 -6.12 -0.14 -3.11
N ARG A 30 -6.66 -1.23 -3.63
CA ARG A 30 -5.92 -2.50 -3.77
C ARG A 30 -4.71 -2.39 -4.69
N ASP A 31 -4.85 -1.65 -5.79
CA ASP A 31 -3.74 -1.40 -6.71
C ASP A 31 -2.61 -0.64 -5.99
N VAL A 32 -2.95 0.41 -5.23
CA VAL A 32 -1.98 1.16 -4.41
C VAL A 32 -1.34 0.28 -3.33
N VAL A 33 -2.11 -0.58 -2.66
CA VAL A 33 -1.55 -1.55 -1.69
C VAL A 33 -0.53 -2.45 -2.38
N ALA A 34 -0.87 -3.06 -3.52
CA ALA A 34 0.04 -3.94 -4.25
C ALA A 34 1.30 -3.22 -4.78
N GLU A 35 1.21 -1.95 -5.14
CA GLU A 35 2.37 -1.11 -5.48
C GLU A 35 3.26 -0.84 -4.25
N THR A 36 2.64 -0.48 -3.13
CA THR A 36 3.33 -0.20 -1.86
C THR A 36 4.04 -1.46 -1.32
N GLU A 37 3.41 -2.62 -1.44
CA GLU A 37 4.00 -3.92 -1.09
C GLU A 37 5.26 -4.21 -1.90
N ARG A 38 5.18 -4.04 -3.23
CA ARG A 38 6.33 -4.24 -4.13
C ARG A 38 7.49 -3.30 -3.82
N GLU A 39 7.19 -2.04 -3.49
CA GLU A 39 8.22 -1.08 -3.09
C GLU A 39 8.88 -1.49 -1.76
N ARG A 40 8.07 -1.87 -0.76
CA ARG A 40 8.52 -2.34 0.55
C ARG A 40 9.42 -3.56 0.45
N ASP A 41 9.07 -4.52 -0.38
CA ASP A 41 9.89 -5.71 -0.65
C ASP A 41 11.18 -5.38 -1.42
N GLY A 42 11.16 -4.33 -2.24
CA GLY A 42 12.36 -3.76 -2.86
C GLY A 42 13.33 -3.21 -1.82
N PHE A 43 12.82 -2.46 -0.83
CA PHE A 43 13.65 -1.92 0.25
C PHE A 43 14.14 -3.00 1.22
N ARG A 44 13.33 -4.01 1.55
CA ARG A 44 13.76 -5.14 2.40
C ARG A 44 14.94 -5.87 1.78
N ARG A 45 14.88 -6.20 0.49
CA ARG A 45 16.02 -6.84 -0.21
C ARG A 45 17.29 -5.99 -0.15
N ARG A 46 17.18 -4.68 -0.40
CA ARG A 46 18.35 -3.77 -0.32
C ARG A 46 18.88 -3.62 1.10
N TYR A 47 18.01 -3.68 2.10
CA TYR A 47 18.39 -3.68 3.50
C TYR A 47 19.19 -4.94 3.85
N ASP A 48 18.70 -6.11 3.42
CA ASP A 48 19.38 -7.39 3.66
C ASP A 48 20.76 -7.40 2.97
N ASP A 49 20.82 -6.98 1.71
CA ASP A 49 22.08 -6.88 0.95
C ASP A 49 23.07 -5.93 1.62
N ALA A 50 22.61 -4.74 2.04
CA ALA A 50 23.45 -3.76 2.74
C ALA A 50 23.90 -4.27 4.11
N SER A 51 23.07 -5.02 4.82
CA SER A 51 23.38 -5.59 6.14
C SER A 51 24.48 -6.65 6.02
N VAL A 52 24.38 -7.53 5.02
CA VAL A 52 25.40 -8.53 4.73
C VAL A 52 26.74 -7.85 4.38
N ASN A 53 26.71 -6.84 3.51
CA ASN A 53 27.92 -6.09 3.15
C ASN A 53 28.55 -5.35 4.35
N ALA A 54 27.72 -4.82 5.25
CA ALA A 54 28.19 -4.19 6.48
C ALA A 54 28.90 -5.20 7.38
N ALA A 55 28.30 -6.38 7.58
CA ALA A 55 28.91 -7.44 8.39
C ALA A 55 30.30 -7.85 7.86
N PHE A 56 30.44 -8.06 6.55
CA PHE A 56 31.75 -8.36 5.95
C PHE A 56 32.74 -7.21 6.07
N SER A 57 32.28 -5.96 5.94
CA SER A 57 33.15 -4.79 6.10
C SER A 57 33.68 -4.69 7.54
N PHE A 58 32.85 -5.01 8.54
CA PHE A 58 33.26 -5.06 9.94
C PHE A 58 34.24 -6.19 10.23
N GLU A 59 34.00 -7.40 9.72
CA GLU A 59 34.93 -8.54 9.88
C GLU A 59 36.30 -8.23 9.28
N ASN A 60 36.34 -7.57 8.12
CA ASN A 60 37.60 -7.14 7.51
C ASN A 60 38.31 -6.04 8.33
N MET A 61 37.58 -5.11 8.96
CA MET A 61 38.17 -4.13 9.89
C MET A 61 38.82 -4.80 11.09
N GLU A 62 38.18 -5.82 11.67
CA GLU A 62 38.74 -6.55 12.81
C GLU A 62 40.03 -7.29 12.44
N ASN A 63 40.11 -7.81 11.21
CA ASN A 63 41.26 -8.59 10.75
C ASN A 63 42.42 -7.74 10.20
N GLU A 64 42.15 -6.67 9.45
CA GLU A 64 43.16 -5.87 8.74
C GLU A 64 43.47 -4.52 9.41
N GLY A 65 42.68 -4.14 10.43
CA GLY A 65 42.76 -2.87 11.13
C GLY A 65 41.90 -1.77 10.49
N GLU A 66 41.49 -0.80 11.32
CA GLU A 66 40.67 0.31 10.85
C GLU A 66 41.45 1.25 9.92
N THR A 67 40.86 1.54 8.76
CA THR A 67 41.34 2.57 7.84
C THR A 67 40.24 3.60 7.60
N GLU A 68 40.64 4.84 7.29
CA GLU A 68 39.69 5.94 7.02
C GLU A 68 38.69 5.59 5.90
N LYS A 69 39.12 4.81 4.89
CA LYS A 69 38.26 4.33 3.81
C LYS A 69 37.20 3.35 4.30
N VAL A 70 37.58 2.41 5.16
CA VAL A 70 36.64 1.38 5.66
C VAL A 70 35.70 1.98 6.70
N SER A 71 36.18 2.91 7.53
CA SER A 71 35.35 3.68 8.46
C SER A 71 34.26 4.48 7.71
N ALA A 72 34.64 5.20 6.65
CA ALA A 72 33.67 5.90 5.79
C ALA A 72 32.68 4.96 5.09
N GLN A 73 33.10 3.75 4.71
CA GLN A 73 32.22 2.74 4.13
C GLN A 73 31.18 2.23 5.14
N VAL A 74 31.59 1.98 6.38
CA VAL A 74 30.69 1.58 7.48
C VAL A 74 29.65 2.66 7.78
N ASP A 75 30.07 3.94 7.84
CA ASP A 75 29.14 5.05 8.07
C ASP A 75 28.10 5.16 6.95
N ASN A 76 28.52 5.00 5.70
CA ASN A 76 27.62 5.01 4.55
C ASN A 76 26.61 3.87 4.60
N LEU A 77 27.05 2.66 5.00
CA LEU A 77 26.17 1.50 5.15
C LEU A 77 25.17 1.71 6.29
N THR A 78 25.62 2.20 7.44
CA THR A 78 24.77 2.52 8.59
C THR A 78 23.68 3.54 8.21
N GLN A 79 24.04 4.59 7.49
CA GLN A 79 23.09 5.58 6.99
C GLN A 79 22.10 4.99 5.99
N ALA A 80 22.55 4.12 5.09
CA ALA A 80 21.69 3.45 4.13
C ALA A 80 20.67 2.53 4.84
N LEU A 81 21.12 1.71 5.79
CA LEU A 81 20.25 0.83 6.58
C LEU A 81 19.20 1.61 7.35
N THR A 82 19.59 2.74 7.97
CA THR A 82 18.66 3.63 8.67
C THR A 82 17.58 4.18 7.73
N ARG A 83 17.96 4.66 6.53
CA ARG A 83 17.02 5.19 5.53
C ARG A 83 16.07 4.11 5.02
N PHE A 84 16.58 2.90 4.78
CA PHE A 84 15.76 1.78 4.35
C PHE A 84 14.76 1.36 5.42
N SER A 85 15.17 1.23 6.67
CA SER A 85 14.26 0.93 7.79
C SER A 85 13.16 1.99 7.93
N GLN A 86 13.51 3.27 7.92
CA GLN A 86 12.51 4.35 7.98
C GLN A 86 11.52 4.31 6.81
N ARG A 87 11.99 3.98 5.61
CA ARG A 87 11.12 3.86 4.43
C ARG A 87 10.22 2.63 4.53
N ILE A 88 10.73 1.49 4.98
CA ILE A 88 9.94 0.27 5.21
C ILE A 88 8.82 0.56 6.21
N ASP A 89 9.15 1.16 7.36
CA ASP A 89 8.17 1.51 8.41
C ASP A 89 7.08 2.45 7.89
N PHE A 90 7.46 3.43 7.06
CA PHE A 90 6.50 4.34 6.44
C PHE A 90 5.56 3.60 5.49
N LEU A 91 6.10 2.73 4.63
CA LEU A 91 5.31 1.95 3.68
C LEU A 91 4.33 1.02 4.42
N GLU A 92 4.76 0.40 5.52
CA GLU A 92 3.90 -0.44 6.37
C GLU A 92 2.73 0.34 6.96
N LYS A 93 2.98 1.55 7.48
CA LYS A 93 1.91 2.44 7.94
C LYS A 93 0.96 2.86 6.82
N GLN A 94 1.50 3.13 5.63
CA GLN A 94 0.71 3.48 4.45
C GLN A 94 -0.20 2.31 4.04
N MET A 95 0.29 1.07 4.03
CA MET A 95 -0.53 -0.11 3.71
C MET A 95 -1.63 -0.34 4.75
N ALA A 96 -1.30 -0.24 6.03
CA ALA A 96 -2.29 -0.38 7.11
C ALA A 96 -3.42 0.64 6.96
N PHE A 97 -3.09 1.91 6.71
CA PHE A 97 -4.08 2.95 6.44
C PHE A 97 -4.98 2.63 5.24
N MET A 98 -4.41 2.14 4.14
CA MET A 98 -5.19 1.77 2.94
C MET A 98 -6.10 0.56 3.19
N GLN A 99 -5.66 -0.41 3.99
CA GLN A 99 -6.47 -1.56 4.40
C GLN A 99 -7.64 -1.13 5.29
N GLU A 100 -7.38 -0.25 6.27
CA GLU A 100 -8.44 0.36 7.11
C GLU A 100 -9.48 1.11 6.26
N MET A 101 -9.04 1.79 5.19
CA MET A 101 -9.97 2.43 4.24
C MET A 101 -10.84 1.42 3.48
N ASP A 102 -10.27 0.31 2.97
CA ASP A 102 -11.04 -0.74 2.27
C ASP A 102 -12.07 -1.39 3.20
N GLU A 103 -11.70 -1.62 4.46
CA GLU A 103 -12.60 -2.12 5.51
C GLU A 103 -13.71 -1.12 5.81
N ALA A 104 -13.39 0.16 6.03
CA ALA A 104 -14.37 1.21 6.28
C ALA A 104 -15.37 1.37 5.12
N ILE A 105 -14.89 1.27 3.87
CA ILE A 105 -15.75 1.26 2.68
C ILE A 105 -16.65 0.04 2.69
N THR A 106 -16.12 -1.15 2.97
CA THR A 106 -16.89 -2.39 3.02
C THR A 106 -17.98 -2.31 4.10
N THR A 107 -17.66 -1.77 5.28
CA THR A 107 -18.65 -1.51 6.34
C THR A 107 -19.73 -0.54 5.87
N PHE A 108 -19.36 0.55 5.19
CA PHE A 108 -20.31 1.50 4.63
C PHE A 108 -21.21 0.87 3.57
N GLU A 109 -20.67 0.09 2.64
CA GLU A 109 -21.42 -0.63 1.60
C GLU A 109 -22.45 -1.57 2.24
N ASN A 110 -22.05 -2.34 3.26
CA ASN A 110 -22.92 -3.28 3.94
C ASN A 110 -24.05 -2.58 4.71
N ALA A 111 -23.74 -1.50 5.44
CA ALA A 111 -24.73 -0.72 6.18
C ALA A 111 -25.79 -0.07 5.27
N ASN A 112 -25.44 0.18 4.00
CA ASN A 112 -26.32 0.84 3.02
C ASN A 112 -26.88 -0.13 1.95
N GLY A 113 -26.67 -1.44 2.08
CA GLY A 113 -27.18 -2.43 1.15
C GLY A 113 -26.58 -2.37 -0.26
N LEU A 114 -25.36 -1.85 -0.40
CA LEU A 114 -24.62 -1.74 -1.67
C LEU A 114 -23.73 -2.96 -1.96
N GLY A 115 -23.35 -3.73 -0.94
CA GLY A 115 -22.41 -4.86 -1.06
C GLY A 115 -22.97 -6.14 -1.71
N GLN A 116 -24.23 -6.15 -2.17
CA GLN A 116 -24.96 -7.33 -2.66
C GLN A 116 -25.36 -7.24 -4.14
N VAL A 117 -24.85 -6.24 -4.88
CA VAL A 117 -25.18 -6.11 -6.31
C VAL A 117 -24.31 -7.07 -7.10
N GLU A 118 -24.69 -8.35 -7.14
CA GLU A 118 -24.13 -9.29 -8.10
C GLU A 118 -24.37 -8.73 -9.52
N PRO A 119 -23.34 -8.64 -10.38
CA PRO A 119 -23.55 -8.34 -11.77
C PRO A 119 -24.39 -9.49 -12.35
N LYS A 120 -25.62 -9.19 -12.79
CA LYS A 120 -26.37 -10.14 -13.62
C LYS A 120 -25.50 -10.47 -14.84
N SER A 121 -25.10 -11.73 -14.95
CA SER A 121 -24.58 -12.31 -16.17
C SER A 121 -25.69 -12.27 -17.21
N ASP A 122 -25.48 -11.47 -18.25
CA ASP A 122 -26.21 -11.57 -19.52
C ASP A 122 -25.68 -12.75 -20.36
#